data_AF-A0A8G0PJU6-F1
#
_entry.id   AF-A0A8G0PJU6-F1
#
_cell.length_a   1.000
_cell.length_b   1.000
_cell.length_c   1.000
_cell.angle_alpha   90.00
_cell.angle_beta   90.00
_cell.angle_gamma   90.00
#
_symmetry.space_group_name_H-M   'P 1'
#
loop_
_entity.id
_entity.type
_entity.pdbx_description
1 polymer ?
#
loop_
_entity_poly.entity_id
_entity_poly.type
_entity_poly.pdbx_seq_one_letter_code
_entity_poly.pdbx_strand_id
1 'polypeptide(L)'
;MASVAIIGSCDTKLQELLFLRDRIEETARVKTILIDVGRDPCVHDAITISQAELLSKYGNSKDASISDLTRGEFVTLMSECASQAVRKLYQQGLIDGIISAGGSNGTSLSAAVMRDVFPVGFPKLIVSTMASGDTRPVVGETDITLMHSVVDVAGLNPILRDILSNAGASIANAALSYAARRDRKEKDAAEESTSMKKWRVGITMFGVTTPGVDAIRSHLESNYPVETYVFHAVGTGGRAMERLIREGQLDAVIDLTTTEICDHLVGGVLSAGEGRLDAAVETGLPNIVSLGALDMVNFGPRNTMPEKHEGRVIYEHNPTITLLRTSPDECREIGAFIARKLSKSKRPDMIEVWIPKGGVSMIAVPGGPFEDEQADKALSEAIKSGLSGSGIKIVEDERHVNDGGFAKDIAEALVAKLGLQKS
;
A
#
# COMPACT_ATOMS: atom_id res chain seq x y z
N MET A 1 14.58 -2.73 26.75
CA MET A 1 13.86 -1.43 26.81
C MET A 1 13.37 -1.15 25.41
N ALA A 2 12.16 -0.62 25.25
CA ALA A 2 11.68 -0.14 23.95
C ALA A 2 12.05 1.34 23.76
N SER A 3 12.12 1.80 22.51
CA SER A 3 12.44 3.20 22.22
C SER A 3 11.44 3.80 21.23
N VAL A 4 10.97 5.02 21.49
CA VAL A 4 10.03 5.74 20.62
C VAL A 4 10.71 6.98 20.02
N ALA A 5 10.72 7.09 18.69
CA ALA A 5 11.10 8.34 18.04
C ALA A 5 9.95 9.34 18.09
N ILE A 6 10.24 10.57 18.51
CA ILE A 6 9.33 11.70 18.41
C ILE A 6 9.85 12.59 17.30
N ILE A 7 9.09 12.73 16.22
CA ILE A 7 9.44 13.60 15.10
C ILE A 7 8.51 14.82 15.10
N GLY A 8 9.06 16.03 15.07
CA GLY A 8 8.24 17.24 15.08
C GLY A 8 9.03 18.53 14.90
N SER A 9 8.31 19.60 14.59
CA SER A 9 8.87 20.93 14.34
C SER A 9 9.14 21.64 15.67
N CYS A 10 10.37 21.55 16.21
CA CYS A 10 10.68 22.06 17.54
C CYS A 10 10.65 23.59 17.61
N ASP A 11 10.97 24.28 16.51
CA ASP A 11 10.84 25.74 16.38
C ASP A 11 9.47 26.31 16.81
N THR A 12 8.41 25.54 16.59
CA THR A 12 7.02 25.98 16.83
C THR A 12 6.28 25.15 17.87
N LYS A 13 6.76 23.94 18.18
CA LYS A 13 6.03 22.97 19.02
C LYS A 13 6.90 22.30 20.10
N LEU A 14 8.04 22.89 20.45
CA LEU A 14 8.94 22.27 21.42
C LEU A 14 8.23 21.93 22.74
N GLN A 15 7.38 22.82 23.28
CA GLN A 15 6.72 22.58 24.57
C GLN A 15 5.78 21.36 24.52
N GLU A 16 5.03 21.20 23.45
CA GLU A 16 4.10 20.12 23.22
C GLU A 16 4.82 18.79 22.99
N LEU A 17 5.92 18.81 22.23
CA LEU A 17 6.76 17.64 21.98
C LEU A 17 7.50 17.20 23.25
N LEU A 18 7.97 18.14 24.08
CA LEU A 18 8.55 17.83 25.39
C LEU A 18 7.50 17.24 26.35
N PHE A 19 6.28 17.79 26.36
CA PHE A 19 5.21 17.20 27.16
C PHE A 19 4.88 15.77 26.70
N LEU A 20 4.75 15.56 25.39
CA LEU A 20 4.50 14.23 24.81
C LEU A 20 5.63 13.25 25.16
N ARG A 21 6.88 13.69 25.08
CA ARG A 21 8.05 12.92 25.53
C ARG A 21 7.90 12.47 26.98
N ASP A 22 7.59 13.40 27.88
CA ASP A 22 7.46 13.09 29.30
C ASP A 22 6.33 12.07 29.54
N ARG A 23 5.20 12.19 28.82
CA ARG A 23 4.10 11.20 28.90
C ARG A 23 4.51 9.80 28.40
N ILE A 24 5.38 9.73 27.39
CA ILE A 24 5.90 8.44 26.89
C ILE A 24 6.85 7.81 27.91
N GLU A 25 7.75 8.61 28.50
CA GLU A 25 8.77 8.13 29.45
C GLU A 25 8.21 7.79 30.84
N GLU A 26 6.98 8.22 31.16
CA GLU A 26 6.23 7.70 32.32
C GLU A 26 5.94 6.19 32.20
N THR A 27 5.91 5.64 30.99
CA THR A 27 5.77 4.20 30.78
C THR A 27 7.10 3.51 31.05
N ALA A 28 7.14 2.66 32.08
CA ALA A 28 8.34 1.94 32.45
C ALA A 28 8.97 1.18 31.26
N ARG A 29 10.30 1.25 31.17
CA ARG A 29 11.12 0.58 30.14
C ARG A 29 10.95 1.14 28.71
N VAL A 30 10.43 2.36 28.58
CA VAL A 30 10.38 3.11 27.33
C VAL A 30 11.28 4.36 27.43
N LYS A 31 12.08 4.60 26.40
CA LYS A 31 12.88 5.82 26.23
C LYS A 31 12.51 6.54 24.95
N THR A 32 12.89 7.80 24.81
CA THR A 32 12.59 8.59 23.61
C THR A 32 13.82 9.05 22.84
N ILE A 33 13.62 9.36 21.56
CA ILE A 33 14.58 10.06 20.69
C ILE A 33 13.81 11.22 20.05
N LEU A 34 14.15 12.46 20.37
CA LEU A 34 13.50 13.63 19.79
C LEU A 34 14.27 14.09 18.53
N ILE A 35 13.56 14.15 17.41
CA ILE A 35 14.07 14.51 16.08
C ILE A 35 13.40 15.82 15.65
N ASP A 36 14.20 16.86 15.54
CA ASP A 36 13.75 18.19 15.12
C ASP A 36 13.70 18.32 13.60
N VAL A 37 12.50 18.59 13.09
CA VAL A 37 12.22 18.84 11.66
C VAL A 37 11.63 20.25 11.45
N GLY A 38 11.88 21.17 12.39
CA GLY A 38 11.48 22.58 12.30
C GLY A 38 12.19 23.30 11.16
N ARG A 39 11.61 24.41 10.70
CA ARG A 39 12.22 25.26 9.67
C ARG A 39 13.27 26.20 10.26
N ASP A 40 13.00 26.73 11.45
CA ASP A 40 13.96 27.57 12.15
C ASP A 40 14.80 26.72 13.12
N PRO A 41 16.10 27.02 13.32
CA PRO A 41 16.92 26.27 14.26
C PRO A 41 16.40 26.36 15.70
N CYS A 42 16.29 25.21 16.37
CA CYS A 42 15.92 25.11 17.77
C CYS A 42 17.04 24.41 18.58
N VAL A 43 17.40 24.95 19.74
CA VAL A 43 18.43 24.38 20.63
C VAL A 43 17.80 24.01 21.96
N HIS A 44 17.84 22.74 22.30
CA HIS A 44 17.38 22.20 23.57
C HIS A 44 18.03 20.84 23.84
N ASP A 45 18.44 20.56 25.07
CA ASP A 45 19.19 19.33 25.43
C ASP A 45 18.43 18.02 25.16
N ALA A 46 17.11 18.11 25.06
CA ALA A 46 16.24 17.00 24.70
C ALA A 46 16.34 16.58 23.23
N ILE A 47 16.70 17.52 22.34
CA ILE A 47 16.75 17.27 20.90
C ILE A 47 17.94 16.35 20.63
N THR A 48 17.64 15.11 20.28
CA THR A 48 18.65 14.08 20.05
C THR A 48 19.23 14.17 18.64
N ILE A 49 18.40 14.52 17.65
CA ILE A 49 18.80 14.77 16.27
C ILE A 49 18.25 16.14 15.89
N SER A 50 19.14 17.10 15.65
CA SER A 50 18.75 18.47 15.30
C SER A 50 18.46 18.62 13.81
N GLN A 51 17.72 19.67 13.46
CA GLN A 51 17.50 20.07 12.08
C GLN A 51 18.82 20.24 11.31
N ALA A 52 19.79 20.93 11.91
CA ALA A 52 21.10 21.16 11.31
C ALA A 52 21.85 19.83 11.04
N GLU A 53 21.72 18.85 11.92
CA GLU A 53 22.27 17.51 11.70
C GLU A 53 21.60 16.81 10.50
N LEU A 54 20.26 16.85 10.40
CA LEU A 54 19.54 16.24 9.29
C LEU A 54 19.98 16.82 7.94
N LEU A 55 20.04 18.15 7.87
CA LEU A 55 20.41 18.87 6.64
C LEU A 55 21.87 18.64 6.27
N SER A 56 22.79 18.71 7.23
CA SER A 56 24.22 18.53 6.95
C SER A 56 24.58 17.11 6.54
N LYS A 57 23.89 16.09 7.07
CA LYS A 57 24.17 14.67 6.77
C LYS A 57 23.42 14.13 5.56
N TYR A 58 22.19 14.60 5.33
CA TYR A 58 21.28 14.00 4.35
C TYR A 58 20.72 14.98 3.32
N GLY A 59 20.92 16.29 3.51
CA GLY A 59 20.55 17.30 2.52
C GLY A 59 21.53 17.31 1.36
N ASN A 60 21.08 17.76 0.19
CA ASN A 60 21.95 17.88 -0.98
C ASN A 60 22.66 19.24 -0.93
N SER A 61 23.97 19.26 -1.18
CA SER A 61 24.75 20.51 -1.27
C SER A 61 24.40 21.41 -2.47
N LYS A 62 23.38 21.04 -3.25
CA LYS A 62 22.82 21.81 -4.37
C LYS A 62 21.50 22.50 -4.04
N ASP A 63 20.94 22.27 -2.85
CA ASP A 63 19.68 22.88 -2.47
C ASP A 63 19.88 24.38 -2.23
N ALA A 64 18.92 25.18 -2.70
CA ALA A 64 18.83 26.60 -2.37
C ALA A 64 18.90 26.77 -0.85
N SER A 65 19.34 27.93 -0.37
CA SER A 65 19.28 28.23 1.07
C SER A 65 17.86 27.91 1.56
N ILE A 66 17.74 27.24 2.71
CA ILE A 66 16.43 26.84 3.28
C ILE A 66 15.49 28.05 3.41
N SER A 67 16.05 29.24 3.57
CA SER A 67 15.34 30.51 3.55
C SER A 67 14.50 30.73 2.28
N ASP A 68 14.98 30.23 1.14
CA ASP A 68 14.46 30.52 -0.19
C ASP A 68 13.40 29.49 -0.63
N LEU A 69 13.32 28.36 0.07
CA LEU A 69 12.34 27.32 -0.20
C LEU A 69 10.94 27.76 0.21
N THR A 70 9.95 27.50 -0.63
CA THR A 70 8.54 27.55 -0.22
C THR A 70 8.29 26.57 0.94
N ARG A 71 7.15 26.72 1.63
CA ARG A 71 6.78 25.77 2.70
C ARG A 71 6.67 24.34 2.18
N GLY A 72 6.15 24.15 0.97
CA GLY A 72 6.01 22.82 0.36
C GLY A 72 7.36 22.20 0.04
N GLU A 73 8.26 22.93 -0.63
CA GLU A 73 9.60 22.45 -0.95
C GLU A 73 10.41 22.11 0.30
N PHE A 74 10.30 22.93 1.35
CA PHE A 74 10.93 22.64 2.63
C PHE A 74 10.39 21.33 3.25
N VAL A 75 9.07 21.13 3.26
CA VAL A 75 8.46 19.89 3.78
C VAL A 75 8.97 18.68 3.02
N THR A 76 9.08 18.74 1.69
CA THR A 76 9.63 17.65 0.87
C THR A 76 11.08 17.36 1.23
N LEU A 77 11.95 18.38 1.18
CA LEU A 77 13.38 18.23 1.50
C LEU A 77 13.60 17.66 2.91
N MET A 78 12.90 18.22 3.90
CA MET A 78 13.04 17.79 5.29
C MET A 78 12.47 16.40 5.52
N SER A 79 11.39 16.00 4.83
CA SER A 79 10.88 14.63 4.87
C SER A 79 11.92 13.65 4.36
N GLU A 80 12.59 13.95 3.24
CA GLU A 80 13.65 13.09 2.67
C GLU A 80 14.84 12.95 3.62
N CYS A 81 15.31 14.06 4.20
CA CYS A 81 16.41 14.05 5.18
C CYS A 81 16.05 13.24 6.43
N ALA A 82 14.87 13.51 7.00
CA ALA A 82 14.37 12.80 8.18
C ALA A 82 14.14 11.31 7.90
N SER A 83 13.61 10.95 6.73
CA SER A 83 13.44 9.56 6.29
C SER A 83 14.75 8.79 6.32
N GLN A 84 15.86 9.37 5.84
CA GLN A 84 17.16 8.71 5.87
C GLN A 84 17.68 8.50 7.29
N ALA A 85 17.58 9.52 8.16
CA ALA A 85 17.98 9.42 9.56
C ALA A 85 17.16 8.36 10.32
N VAL A 86 15.83 8.42 10.20
CA VAL A 86 14.90 7.51 10.86
C VAL A 86 15.07 6.09 10.33
N ARG A 87 15.32 5.90 9.02
CA ARG A 87 15.62 4.58 8.44
C ARG A 87 16.86 3.96 9.06
N LYS A 88 17.91 4.75 9.31
CA LYS A 88 19.11 4.27 9.98
C LYS A 88 18.82 3.84 11.41
N LEU A 89 18.05 4.61 12.17
CA LEU A 89 17.62 4.24 13.53
C LEU A 89 16.83 2.92 13.53
N TYR A 90 15.90 2.78 12.58
CA TYR A 90 15.07 1.58 12.43
C TYR A 90 15.91 0.34 12.09
N GLN A 91 16.77 0.42 11.07
CA GLN A 91 17.62 -0.69 10.64
C GLN A 91 18.63 -1.13 11.71
N GLN A 92 19.03 -0.22 12.59
CA GLN A 92 19.91 -0.52 13.73
C GLN A 92 19.14 -1.05 14.96
N GLY A 93 17.81 -1.21 14.88
CA GLY A 93 16.99 -1.66 16.00
C GLY A 93 16.94 -0.66 17.16
N LEU A 94 17.20 0.63 16.90
CA LEU A 94 17.26 1.67 17.92
C LEU A 94 15.90 2.28 18.25
N ILE A 95 14.87 2.00 17.46
CA ILE A 95 13.49 2.46 17.65
C ILE A 95 12.49 1.33 17.39
N ASP A 96 11.45 1.30 18.22
CA ASP A 96 10.38 0.29 18.23
C ASP A 96 8.99 0.93 18.02
N GLY A 97 8.94 2.27 17.90
CA GLY A 97 7.76 3.03 17.53
C GLY A 97 8.12 4.46 17.13
N ILE A 98 7.21 5.15 16.44
CA ILE A 98 7.36 6.56 16.07
C ILE A 98 6.06 7.32 16.29
N ILE A 99 6.18 8.56 16.78
CA ILE A 99 5.06 9.46 17.02
C ILE A 99 5.37 10.89 16.57
N SER A 100 4.33 11.61 16.13
CA SER A 100 4.39 13.07 15.96
C SER A 100 3.12 13.76 16.45
N ALA A 101 3.22 15.07 16.66
CA ALA A 101 2.08 15.93 16.98
C ALA A 101 2.19 17.25 16.20
N GLY A 102 1.15 17.63 15.45
CA GLY A 102 1.16 18.90 14.73
C GLY A 102 -0.03 19.16 13.82
N GLY A 103 0.03 20.31 13.14
CA GLY A 103 -0.95 20.70 12.13
C GLY A 103 -0.74 20.02 10.78
N SER A 104 -1.35 20.56 9.73
CA SER A 104 -1.31 19.99 8.36
C SER A 104 0.12 19.71 7.85
N ASN A 105 1.03 20.69 7.86
CA ASN A 105 2.39 20.48 7.35
C ASN A 105 3.20 19.46 8.17
N GLY A 106 3.10 19.52 9.51
CA GLY A 106 3.78 18.56 10.39
C GLY A 106 3.25 17.14 10.22
N THR A 107 1.93 17.01 10.00
CA THR A 107 1.28 15.75 9.66
C THR A 107 1.79 15.20 8.33
N SER A 108 1.80 16.01 7.27
CA SER A 108 2.27 15.60 5.94
C SER A 108 3.74 15.14 5.96
N LEU A 109 4.62 15.91 6.61
CA LEU A 109 6.04 15.57 6.76
C LEU A 109 6.21 14.24 7.51
N SER A 110 5.61 14.13 8.69
CA SER A 110 5.73 12.93 9.52
C SER A 110 5.15 11.70 8.83
N ALA A 111 4.03 11.87 8.12
CA ALA A 111 3.38 10.78 7.39
C ALA A 111 4.26 10.28 6.23
N ALA A 112 4.91 11.18 5.49
CA ALA A 112 5.88 10.78 4.46
C ALA A 112 7.00 9.94 5.07
N VAL A 113 7.63 10.42 6.15
CA VAL A 113 8.67 9.67 6.87
C VAL A 113 8.17 8.30 7.34
N MET A 114 6.99 8.26 7.96
CA MET A 114 6.42 7.01 8.48
C MET A 114 6.12 6.00 7.37
N ARG A 115 5.58 6.45 6.24
CA ARG A 115 5.27 5.58 5.09
C ARG A 115 6.53 5.12 4.36
N ASP A 116 7.55 5.95 4.24
CA ASP A 116 8.73 5.60 3.45
C ASP A 116 9.67 4.64 4.21
N VAL A 117 9.72 4.79 5.54
CA VAL A 117 10.74 4.12 6.35
C VAL A 117 10.26 2.77 6.87
N PHE A 118 9.01 2.68 7.35
CA PHE A 118 8.60 1.55 8.17
C PHE A 118 7.69 0.57 7.44
N PRO A 119 7.85 -0.74 7.67
CA PRO A 119 6.93 -1.73 7.15
C PRO A 119 5.57 -1.69 7.87
N VAL A 120 4.58 -2.34 7.27
CA VAL A 120 3.29 -2.59 7.92
C VAL A 120 3.50 -3.37 9.22
N GLY A 121 2.86 -2.93 10.30
CA GLY A 121 2.94 -3.53 11.64
C GLY A 121 3.96 -2.88 12.57
N PHE A 122 4.78 -1.94 12.10
CA PHE A 122 5.60 -1.08 12.97
C PHE A 122 4.71 0.00 13.62
N PRO A 123 4.79 0.26 14.94
CA PRO A 123 3.96 1.28 15.59
C PRO A 123 4.20 2.70 15.05
N LYS A 124 3.17 3.31 14.45
CA LYS A 124 3.19 4.66 13.86
C LYS A 124 1.96 5.43 14.30
N LEU A 125 2.14 6.55 15.00
CA LEU A 125 1.03 7.39 15.49
C LEU A 125 1.23 8.86 15.17
N ILE A 126 0.22 9.55 14.65
CA ILE A 126 0.25 11.00 14.44
C ILE A 126 -0.93 11.63 15.19
N VAL A 127 -0.64 12.55 16.12
CA VAL A 127 -1.62 13.46 16.69
C VAL A 127 -1.79 14.64 15.73
N SER A 128 -2.92 14.72 15.04
CA SER A 128 -3.13 15.63 13.92
C SER A 128 -4.39 16.48 14.08
N THR A 129 -4.29 17.76 13.73
CA THR A 129 -5.47 18.63 13.55
C THR A 129 -6.29 18.25 12.32
N MET A 130 -5.73 17.45 11.41
CA MET A 130 -6.35 17.02 10.16
C MET A 130 -6.90 15.59 10.22
N ALA A 131 -6.87 14.93 11.38
CA ALA A 131 -7.32 13.54 11.50
C ALA A 131 -8.81 13.35 11.19
N SER A 132 -9.65 14.37 11.43
CA SER A 132 -11.08 14.36 11.14
C SER A 132 -11.38 14.97 9.75
N GLY A 133 -10.73 14.46 8.71
CA GLY A 133 -10.86 14.93 7.33
C GLY A 133 -10.47 13.86 6.30
N ASP A 134 -10.03 14.28 5.10
CA ASP A 134 -9.46 13.34 4.13
C ASP A 134 -8.05 12.90 4.56
N THR A 135 -7.95 11.69 5.08
CA THR A 135 -6.73 11.12 5.62
C THR A 135 -6.03 10.19 4.63
N ARG A 136 -6.56 9.98 3.42
CA ARG A 136 -5.94 9.12 2.40
C ARG A 136 -4.49 9.53 2.07
N PRO A 137 -4.16 10.84 1.92
CA PRO A 137 -2.78 11.27 1.69
C PRO A 137 -1.87 11.16 2.92
N VAL A 138 -2.41 10.81 4.09
CA VAL A 138 -1.67 10.65 5.36
C VAL A 138 -1.45 9.17 5.67
N VAL A 139 -2.49 8.33 5.55
CA VAL A 139 -2.40 6.90 5.82
C VAL A 139 -1.81 6.14 4.62
N GLY A 140 -2.20 6.50 3.40
CA GLY A 140 -1.83 5.77 2.19
C GLY A 140 -2.29 4.31 2.26
N GLU A 141 -1.40 3.41 1.88
CA GLU A 141 -1.54 1.95 1.96
C GLU A 141 -0.89 1.33 3.20
N THR A 142 -0.69 2.13 4.26
CA THR A 142 -0.03 1.71 5.51
C THR A 142 -0.99 1.62 6.69
N ASP A 143 -0.47 1.28 7.85
CA ASP A 143 -1.15 1.21 9.15
C ASP A 143 -0.77 2.39 10.07
N ILE A 144 -0.64 3.61 9.53
CA ILE A 144 -0.49 4.82 10.35
C ILE A 144 -1.77 5.06 11.15
N THR A 145 -1.65 5.21 12.47
CA THR A 145 -2.76 5.59 13.35
C THR A 145 -2.84 7.11 13.46
N LEU A 146 -4.04 7.67 13.27
CA LEU A 146 -4.31 9.09 13.46
C LEU A 146 -5.13 9.31 14.73
N MET A 147 -4.67 10.23 15.58
CA MET A 147 -5.42 10.73 16.72
C MET A 147 -5.77 12.21 16.49
N HIS A 148 -7.05 12.55 16.51
CA HIS A 148 -7.47 13.93 16.34
C HIS A 148 -7.06 14.77 17.55
N SER A 149 -6.36 15.89 17.30
CA SER A 149 -5.92 16.78 18.37
C SER A 149 -7.05 17.57 19.02
N VAL A 150 -8.26 17.59 18.40
CA VAL A 150 -9.48 18.32 18.79
C VAL A 150 -9.33 19.84 18.75
N VAL A 151 -8.29 20.36 19.37
CA VAL A 151 -7.84 21.75 19.32
C VAL A 151 -6.53 21.84 18.52
N ASP A 152 -6.13 23.04 18.13
CA ASP A 152 -4.83 23.22 17.47
C ASP A 152 -3.68 22.77 18.39
N VAL A 153 -2.60 22.28 17.78
CA VAL A 153 -1.36 21.91 18.49
C VAL A 153 -0.53 23.18 18.67
N ALA A 154 -0.99 24.04 19.56
CA ALA A 154 -0.41 25.34 19.88
C ALA A 154 -0.64 25.68 21.37
N GLY A 155 0.42 25.57 22.16
CA GLY A 155 0.41 25.64 23.62
C GLY A 155 -0.19 24.40 24.27
N LEU A 156 -0.13 24.33 25.62
CA LEU A 156 -0.58 23.18 26.41
C LEU A 156 -1.81 23.50 27.26
N ASN A 157 -2.99 23.53 26.63
CA ASN A 157 -4.27 23.60 27.33
C ASN A 157 -4.70 22.22 27.88
N PRO A 158 -5.64 22.15 28.85
CA PRO A 158 -6.05 20.88 29.46
C PRO A 158 -6.51 19.81 28.46
N ILE A 159 -7.28 20.20 27.42
CA ILE A 159 -7.77 19.26 26.40
C ILE A 159 -6.60 18.66 25.63
N LEU A 160 -5.66 19.49 25.16
CA LEU A 160 -4.50 18.99 24.42
C LEU A 160 -3.60 18.12 25.30
N ARG A 161 -3.43 18.45 26.59
CA ARG A 161 -2.66 17.63 27.53
C ARG A 161 -3.24 16.24 27.67
N ASP A 162 -4.56 16.10 27.80
CA ASP A 162 -5.21 14.79 27.90
C ASP A 162 -5.01 13.98 26.61
N ILE A 163 -5.15 14.62 25.45
CA ILE A 163 -4.98 13.98 24.15
C ILE A 163 -3.53 13.53 23.95
N LEU A 164 -2.53 14.39 24.21
CA LEU A 164 -1.12 14.03 24.13
C LEU A 164 -0.74 12.94 25.15
N SER A 165 -1.37 12.92 26.33
CA SER A 165 -1.18 11.85 27.31
C SER A 165 -1.69 10.50 26.80
N ASN A 166 -2.89 10.47 26.23
CA ASN A 166 -3.45 9.26 25.60
C ASN A 166 -2.57 8.79 24.43
N ALA A 167 -2.10 9.72 23.59
CA ALA A 167 -1.21 9.42 22.48
C ALA A 167 0.12 8.82 22.96
N GLY A 168 0.74 9.43 23.97
CA GLY A 168 2.00 8.97 24.56
C GLY A 168 1.88 7.56 25.15
N ALA A 169 0.85 7.30 25.95
CA ALA A 169 0.58 5.96 26.51
C ALA A 169 0.32 4.92 25.41
N SER A 170 -0.41 5.30 24.35
CA SER A 170 -0.73 4.42 23.22
C SER A 170 0.53 3.98 22.47
N ILE A 171 1.39 4.93 22.06
CA ILE A 171 2.60 4.60 21.32
C ILE A 171 3.61 3.85 22.18
N ALA A 172 3.74 4.20 23.47
CA ALA A 172 4.66 3.54 24.39
C ALA A 172 4.34 2.05 24.53
N ASN A 173 3.07 1.70 24.74
CA ASN A 173 2.62 0.31 24.84
C ASN A 173 2.70 -0.44 23.50
N ALA A 174 2.39 0.24 22.39
CA ALA A 174 2.56 -0.35 21.07
C ALA A 174 4.03 -0.69 20.77
N ALA A 175 4.96 0.19 21.14
CA ALA A 175 6.40 -0.02 21.00
C ALA A 175 6.92 -1.18 21.87
N LEU A 176 6.47 -1.27 23.13
CA LEU A 176 6.78 -2.42 24.00
C LEU A 176 6.27 -3.74 23.41
N SER A 177 5.04 -3.74 22.90
CA SER A 177 4.44 -4.92 22.27
C SER A 177 5.18 -5.31 20.99
N TYR A 178 5.61 -4.33 20.18
CA TYR A 178 6.41 -4.56 18.98
C TYR A 178 7.78 -5.16 19.33
N ALA A 179 8.52 -4.56 20.27
CA ALA A 179 9.81 -5.09 20.72
C ALA A 179 9.67 -6.54 21.22
N ALA A 180 8.64 -6.84 22.01
CA ALA A 180 8.38 -8.20 22.48
C ALA A 180 8.04 -9.19 21.34
N ARG A 181 7.32 -8.75 20.29
CA ARG A 181 7.06 -9.58 19.10
C ARG A 181 8.33 -9.84 18.29
N ARG A 182 9.20 -8.84 18.16
CA ARG A 182 10.50 -8.96 17.47
C ARG A 182 11.40 -9.96 18.19
N ASP A 183 11.56 -9.82 19.50
CA ASP A 183 12.35 -10.75 20.32
C ASP A 183 11.81 -12.19 20.27
N ARG A 184 10.48 -12.36 20.20
CA ARG A 184 9.87 -13.69 20.01
C ARG A 184 10.17 -14.27 18.64
N LYS A 185 9.98 -13.50 17.56
CA LYS A 185 10.29 -13.97 16.20
C LYS A 185 11.76 -14.41 16.05
N GLU A 186 12.68 -13.71 16.68
CA GLU A 186 14.12 -14.09 16.66
C GLU A 186 14.37 -15.42 17.38
N LYS A 187 13.64 -15.71 18.45
CA LYS A 187 13.71 -17.00 19.17
C LYS A 187 13.00 -18.11 18.43
N ASP A 188 11.78 -17.84 17.95
CA ASP A 188 10.98 -18.79 17.18
C ASP A 188 11.72 -19.19 15.90
N ALA A 189 12.38 -18.25 15.20
CA ALA A 189 13.21 -18.57 14.03
C ALA A 189 14.45 -19.43 14.37
N ALA A 190 14.93 -19.41 15.62
CA ALA A 190 15.99 -20.29 16.10
C ALA A 190 15.48 -21.68 16.52
N GLU A 191 14.19 -21.81 16.84
CA GLU A 191 13.52 -23.05 17.28
C GLU A 191 12.70 -23.74 16.16
N GLU A 192 12.25 -23.01 15.13
CA GLU A 192 11.47 -23.48 13.97
C GLU A 192 12.32 -24.31 12.99
N SER A 193 12.77 -25.46 13.46
CA SER A 193 13.21 -26.57 12.60
C SER A 193 12.13 -27.65 12.42
N THR A 194 10.94 -27.49 13.02
CA THR A 194 9.91 -28.54 13.09
C THR A 194 8.50 -28.17 12.62
N SER A 195 8.18 -26.90 12.29
CA SER A 195 6.88 -26.50 11.72
C SER A 195 6.96 -26.39 10.19
N MET A 196 5.90 -26.82 9.47
CA MET A 196 5.82 -26.60 8.03
C MET A 196 5.59 -25.11 7.74
N LYS A 197 6.49 -24.50 6.96
CA LYS A 197 6.33 -23.11 6.46
C LYS A 197 5.00 -22.99 5.71
N LYS A 198 4.12 -22.09 6.15
CA LYS A 198 2.96 -21.67 5.38
C LYS A 198 3.36 -20.59 4.37
N TRP A 199 2.92 -20.73 3.13
CA TRP A 199 3.15 -19.77 2.05
C TRP A 199 2.07 -18.69 2.06
N ARG A 200 2.47 -17.42 2.08
CA ARG A 200 1.56 -16.28 2.13
C ARG A 200 1.24 -15.83 0.71
N VAL A 201 0.00 -16.06 0.26
CA VAL A 201 -0.42 -15.79 -1.13
C VAL A 201 -1.42 -14.64 -1.16
N GLY A 202 -1.05 -13.56 -1.86
CA GLY A 202 -1.97 -12.45 -2.11
C GLY A 202 -2.92 -12.76 -3.26
N ILE A 203 -4.19 -12.38 -3.15
CA ILE A 203 -5.19 -12.53 -4.22
C ILE A 203 -5.97 -11.23 -4.38
N THR A 204 -5.97 -10.63 -5.57
CA THR A 204 -6.81 -9.45 -5.84
C THR A 204 -8.24 -9.86 -6.15
N MET A 205 -9.20 -9.06 -5.69
CA MET A 205 -10.62 -9.36 -5.74
C MET A 205 -11.44 -8.11 -6.00
N PHE A 206 -12.52 -8.26 -6.75
CA PHE A 206 -13.60 -7.29 -6.83
C PHE A 206 -14.94 -8.03 -6.78
N GLY A 207 -16.03 -7.34 -6.43
CA GLY A 207 -17.33 -7.99 -6.23
C GLY A 207 -17.75 -8.89 -7.40
N VAL A 208 -17.47 -8.46 -8.64
CA VAL A 208 -17.73 -9.18 -9.91
C VAL A 208 -16.76 -10.33 -10.22
N THR A 209 -15.81 -10.61 -9.33
CA THR A 209 -14.80 -11.69 -9.43
C THR A 209 -14.73 -12.54 -8.15
N THR A 210 -15.57 -12.25 -7.15
CA THR A 210 -15.59 -12.96 -5.86
C THR A 210 -15.73 -14.48 -6.00
N PRO A 211 -16.61 -15.03 -6.87
CA PRO A 211 -16.71 -16.49 -7.00
C PRO A 211 -15.39 -17.15 -7.43
N GLY A 212 -14.66 -16.56 -8.38
CA GLY A 212 -13.34 -17.05 -8.80
C GLY A 212 -12.32 -16.97 -7.67
N VAL A 213 -12.28 -15.84 -6.95
CA VAL A 213 -11.37 -15.65 -5.79
C VAL A 213 -11.65 -16.64 -4.68
N ASP A 214 -12.91 -16.85 -4.30
CA ASP A 214 -13.29 -17.78 -3.24
C ASP A 214 -12.97 -19.23 -3.63
N ALA A 215 -13.12 -19.60 -4.90
CA ALA A 215 -12.71 -20.91 -5.41
C ALA A 215 -11.19 -21.11 -5.34
N ILE A 216 -10.40 -20.10 -5.75
CA ILE A 216 -8.93 -20.11 -5.63
C ILE A 216 -8.51 -20.26 -4.17
N ARG A 217 -9.05 -19.40 -3.28
CA ARG A 217 -8.76 -19.43 -1.84
C ARG A 217 -9.03 -20.80 -1.26
N SER A 218 -10.26 -21.29 -1.45
CA SER A 218 -10.68 -22.58 -0.90
C SER A 218 -9.78 -23.70 -1.40
N HIS A 219 -9.43 -23.71 -2.69
CA HIS A 219 -8.53 -24.71 -3.26
C HIS A 219 -7.13 -24.67 -2.66
N LEU A 220 -6.52 -23.48 -2.56
CA LEU A 220 -5.17 -23.32 -1.99
C LEU A 220 -5.11 -23.75 -0.52
N GLU A 221 -6.02 -23.24 0.31
CA GLU A 221 -6.02 -23.49 1.76
C GLU A 221 -6.41 -24.91 2.13
N SER A 222 -7.19 -25.60 1.28
CA SER A 222 -7.63 -26.98 1.57
C SER A 222 -6.62 -28.04 1.13
N ASN A 223 -5.72 -27.72 0.19
CA ASN A 223 -4.84 -28.70 -0.44
C ASN A 223 -3.34 -28.44 -0.20
N TYR A 224 -2.97 -27.25 0.25
CA TYR A 224 -1.57 -26.83 0.38
C TYR A 224 -1.33 -26.07 1.69
N PRO A 225 -0.09 -26.00 2.20
CA PRO A 225 0.28 -25.16 3.34
C PRO A 225 0.33 -23.69 2.90
N VAL A 226 -0.82 -23.15 2.49
CA VAL A 226 -0.99 -21.79 2.01
C VAL A 226 -1.91 -21.02 2.95
N GLU A 227 -1.57 -19.76 3.20
CA GLU A 227 -2.43 -18.78 3.86
C GLU A 227 -2.70 -17.66 2.85
N THR A 228 -3.98 -17.35 2.63
CA THR A 228 -4.36 -16.37 1.61
C THR A 228 -4.67 -15.00 2.21
N TYR A 229 -4.34 -13.96 1.43
CA TYR A 229 -4.55 -12.55 1.76
C TYR A 229 -5.36 -11.94 0.62
N VAL A 230 -6.64 -11.65 0.85
CA VAL A 230 -7.52 -11.10 -0.19
C VAL A 230 -7.50 -9.58 -0.17
N PHE A 231 -7.19 -8.97 -1.32
CA PHE A 231 -7.11 -7.51 -1.48
C PHE A 231 -8.23 -7.04 -2.38
N HIS A 232 -9.11 -6.18 -1.85
CA HIS A 232 -10.16 -5.55 -2.64
C HIS A 232 -9.55 -4.53 -3.61
N ALA A 233 -9.72 -4.72 -4.92
CA ALA A 233 -9.11 -3.95 -5.99
C ALA A 233 -9.75 -2.56 -6.16
N VAL A 234 -9.65 -1.73 -5.11
CA VAL A 234 -10.23 -0.38 -5.00
C VAL A 234 -9.17 0.72 -5.03
N GLY A 235 -8.02 0.43 -5.64
CA GLY A 235 -6.85 1.29 -5.73
C GLY A 235 -5.93 1.10 -4.53
N THR A 236 -6.46 1.24 -3.31
CA THR A 236 -5.69 1.00 -2.08
C THR A 236 -5.33 -0.47 -1.90
N GLY A 237 -6.17 -1.41 -2.34
CA GLY A 237 -5.92 -2.83 -2.17
C GLY A 237 -4.73 -3.33 -2.98
N GLY A 238 -4.65 -2.99 -4.27
CA GLY A 238 -3.48 -3.32 -5.09
C GLY A 238 -2.20 -2.67 -4.58
N ARG A 239 -2.27 -1.40 -4.15
CA ARG A 239 -1.11 -0.72 -3.52
C ARG A 239 -0.65 -1.41 -2.23
N ALA A 240 -1.59 -1.81 -1.38
CA ALA A 240 -1.29 -2.53 -0.14
C ALA A 240 -0.65 -3.90 -0.44
N MET A 241 -1.20 -4.65 -1.40
CA MET A 241 -0.63 -5.91 -1.85
C MET A 241 0.81 -5.71 -2.33
N GLU A 242 1.05 -4.76 -3.21
CA GLU A 242 2.38 -4.48 -3.74
C GLU A 242 3.39 -4.01 -2.70
N ARG A 243 2.92 -3.25 -1.72
CA ARG A 243 3.74 -2.88 -0.56
C ARG A 243 4.16 -4.12 0.21
N LEU A 244 3.23 -5.03 0.50
CA LEU A 244 3.53 -6.28 1.20
C LEU A 244 4.47 -7.20 0.39
N ILE A 245 4.43 -7.16 -0.95
CA ILE A 245 5.43 -7.82 -1.80
C ILE A 245 6.83 -7.22 -1.54
N ARG A 246 6.97 -5.89 -1.63
CA ARG A 246 8.26 -5.20 -1.43
C ARG A 246 8.81 -5.38 0.00
N GLU A 247 7.93 -5.53 0.97
CA GLU A 247 8.28 -5.81 2.37
C GLU A 247 8.58 -7.30 2.65
N GLY A 248 8.46 -8.20 1.66
CA GLY A 248 8.68 -9.64 1.85
C GLY A 248 7.60 -10.33 2.71
N GLN A 249 6.44 -9.68 2.83
CA GLN A 249 5.30 -10.19 3.60
C GLN A 249 4.41 -11.15 2.80
N LEU A 250 4.56 -11.20 1.48
CA LEU A 250 3.94 -12.18 0.59
C LEU A 250 5.02 -13.03 -0.08
N ASP A 251 4.74 -14.31 -0.28
CA ASP A 251 5.62 -15.24 -0.99
C ASP A 251 5.20 -15.42 -2.47
N ALA A 252 3.94 -15.12 -2.80
CA ALA A 252 3.39 -15.22 -4.16
C ALA A 252 2.11 -14.40 -4.33
N VAL A 253 1.69 -14.14 -5.56
CA VAL A 253 0.43 -13.44 -5.86
C VAL A 253 -0.35 -14.11 -6.99
N ILE A 254 -1.66 -14.19 -6.83
CA ILE A 254 -2.62 -14.37 -7.92
C ILE A 254 -3.35 -13.05 -8.11
N ASP A 255 -2.92 -12.29 -9.09
CA ASP A 255 -3.53 -11.02 -9.44
C ASP A 255 -4.73 -11.26 -10.37
N LEU A 256 -5.77 -11.87 -9.83
CA LEU A 256 -6.97 -12.25 -10.60
C LEU A 256 -7.69 -11.00 -11.14
N THR A 257 -7.72 -9.93 -10.35
CA THR A 257 -8.54 -8.75 -10.60
C THR A 257 -7.68 -7.49 -10.70
N THR A 258 -7.42 -7.06 -11.92
CA THR A 258 -6.53 -5.93 -12.25
C THR A 258 -7.28 -4.64 -12.63
N THR A 259 -8.56 -4.53 -12.28
CA THR A 259 -9.48 -3.41 -12.62
C THR A 259 -8.95 -2.02 -12.26
N GLU A 260 -8.07 -1.91 -11.26
CA GLU A 260 -7.46 -0.63 -10.85
C GLU A 260 -6.65 0.04 -11.97
N ILE A 261 -6.25 -0.72 -13.00
CA ILE A 261 -5.58 -0.21 -14.21
C ILE A 261 -6.56 0.57 -15.09
N CYS A 262 -7.82 0.13 -15.19
CA CYS A 262 -8.87 0.83 -15.93
C CYS A 262 -9.09 2.22 -15.33
N ASP A 263 -9.23 2.29 -14.01
CA ASP A 263 -9.38 3.53 -13.27
C ASP A 263 -8.19 4.46 -13.43
N HIS A 264 -6.96 3.93 -13.42
CA HIS A 264 -5.76 4.73 -13.65
C HIS A 264 -5.73 5.39 -15.05
N LEU A 265 -6.02 4.62 -16.09
CA LEU A 265 -5.89 5.09 -17.47
C LEU A 265 -7.06 5.95 -17.94
N VAL A 266 -8.27 5.66 -17.50
CA VAL A 266 -9.50 6.33 -17.97
C VAL A 266 -9.93 7.48 -17.03
N GLY A 267 -9.42 7.50 -15.80
CA GLY A 267 -9.70 8.53 -14.78
C GLY A 267 -10.83 8.15 -13.83
N GLY A 268 -10.92 6.87 -13.46
CA GLY A 268 -11.81 6.37 -12.42
C GLY A 268 -11.31 6.70 -11.00
N VAL A 269 -12.17 6.45 -10.01
CA VAL A 269 -11.95 6.86 -8.61
C VAL A 269 -11.18 5.84 -7.77
N LEU A 270 -10.98 4.63 -8.29
CA LEU A 270 -10.36 3.48 -7.61
C LEU A 270 -9.00 3.12 -8.23
N SER A 271 -8.23 4.13 -8.66
CA SER A 271 -6.92 3.94 -9.27
C SER A 271 -5.86 3.47 -8.27
N ALA A 272 -5.05 2.48 -8.68
CA ALA A 272 -3.82 2.09 -7.98
C ALA A 272 -2.58 2.89 -8.42
N GLY A 273 -2.72 3.75 -9.44
CA GLY A 273 -1.66 4.60 -9.98
C GLY A 273 -0.72 3.89 -10.95
N GLU A 274 0.26 4.64 -11.46
CA GLU A 274 1.20 4.18 -12.49
C GLU A 274 2.06 3.00 -12.01
N GLY A 275 2.29 2.85 -10.70
CA GLY A 275 3.11 1.78 -10.14
C GLY A 275 2.50 0.38 -10.22
N ARG A 276 1.23 0.24 -10.66
CA ARG A 276 0.53 -1.05 -10.64
C ARG A 276 1.24 -2.10 -11.50
N LEU A 277 1.35 -3.32 -10.94
CA LEU A 277 2.08 -4.50 -11.38
C LEU A 277 3.61 -4.46 -11.18
N ASP A 278 4.20 -3.36 -10.72
CA ASP A 278 5.67 -3.24 -10.66
C ASP A 278 6.27 -4.12 -9.55
N ALA A 279 5.65 -4.25 -8.37
CA ALA A 279 6.31 -4.91 -7.24
C ALA A 279 6.70 -6.37 -7.49
N ALA A 280 5.80 -7.18 -8.08
CA ALA A 280 6.09 -8.59 -8.38
C ALA A 280 7.18 -8.71 -9.46
N VAL A 281 7.16 -7.81 -10.44
CA VAL A 281 8.15 -7.74 -11.53
C VAL A 281 9.54 -7.34 -11.00
N GLU A 282 9.60 -6.34 -10.12
CA GLU A 282 10.83 -5.84 -9.50
C GLU A 282 11.49 -6.90 -8.61
N THR A 283 10.69 -7.62 -7.83
CA THR A 283 11.17 -8.61 -6.85
C THR A 283 11.35 -10.00 -7.44
N GLY A 284 10.78 -10.28 -8.63
CA GLY A 284 10.77 -11.61 -9.23
C GLY A 284 9.92 -12.62 -8.45
N LEU A 285 8.89 -12.13 -7.77
CA LEU A 285 7.91 -12.92 -7.01
C LEU A 285 7.04 -13.75 -7.97
N PRO A 286 6.76 -15.04 -7.67
CA PRO A 286 5.78 -15.82 -8.42
C PRO A 286 4.44 -15.08 -8.52
N ASN A 287 3.98 -14.86 -9.75
CA ASN A 287 2.81 -14.03 -10.04
C ASN A 287 1.97 -14.61 -11.17
N ILE A 288 0.72 -14.98 -10.88
CA ILE A 288 -0.26 -15.34 -11.91
C ILE A 288 -1.19 -14.14 -12.10
N VAL A 289 -1.20 -13.55 -13.29
CA VAL A 289 -2.01 -12.38 -13.62
C VAL A 289 -3.20 -12.79 -14.48
N SER A 290 -4.39 -12.31 -14.16
CA SER A 290 -5.58 -12.46 -15.00
C SER A 290 -6.18 -11.10 -15.35
N LEU A 291 -7.29 -11.11 -16.07
CA LEU A 291 -7.92 -9.92 -16.64
C LEU A 291 -9.20 -9.50 -15.90
N GLY A 292 -9.35 -9.96 -14.66
CA GLY A 292 -10.57 -9.78 -13.88
C GLY A 292 -10.99 -8.32 -13.77
N ALA A 293 -12.26 -8.07 -14.09
CA ALA A 293 -12.91 -6.78 -14.06
C ALA A 293 -12.24 -5.67 -14.91
N LEU A 294 -11.46 -6.04 -15.95
CA LEU A 294 -10.92 -5.06 -16.91
C LEU A 294 -11.97 -4.49 -17.88
N ASP A 295 -13.22 -4.91 -17.74
CA ASP A 295 -14.40 -4.40 -18.45
C ASP A 295 -14.98 -3.11 -17.85
N MET A 296 -14.51 -2.64 -16.70
CA MET A 296 -15.13 -1.53 -16.00
C MET A 296 -14.14 -0.47 -15.48
N VAL A 297 -14.58 0.79 -15.52
CA VAL A 297 -13.98 1.94 -14.84
C VAL A 297 -14.96 2.40 -13.76
N ASN A 298 -14.47 2.66 -12.56
CA ASN A 298 -15.31 2.98 -11.41
C ASN A 298 -15.45 4.49 -11.23
N PHE A 299 -16.69 4.95 -11.07
CA PHE A 299 -17.02 6.33 -10.72
C PHE A 299 -17.88 6.37 -9.46
N GLY A 300 -18.06 7.57 -8.92
CA GLY A 300 -19.01 7.84 -7.85
C GLY A 300 -20.47 7.70 -8.31
N PRO A 301 -21.40 8.35 -7.59
CA PRO A 301 -22.81 8.38 -7.98
C PRO A 301 -22.98 8.93 -9.40
N ARG A 302 -24.04 8.52 -10.11
CA ARG A 302 -24.27 8.85 -11.53
C ARG A 302 -24.15 10.34 -11.85
N ASN A 303 -24.62 11.21 -10.95
CA ASN A 303 -24.58 12.67 -11.11
C ASN A 303 -23.18 13.29 -10.95
N THR A 304 -22.18 12.50 -10.52
CA THR A 304 -20.77 12.92 -10.41
C THR A 304 -19.93 12.49 -11.60
N MET A 305 -20.49 11.74 -12.55
CA MET A 305 -19.76 11.27 -13.73
C MET A 305 -19.39 12.45 -14.64
N PRO A 306 -18.13 12.49 -15.14
CA PRO A 306 -17.72 13.49 -16.12
C PRO A 306 -18.57 13.46 -17.40
N GLU A 307 -18.98 14.64 -17.89
CA GLU A 307 -19.80 14.79 -19.11
C GLU A 307 -19.16 14.13 -20.35
N LYS A 308 -17.82 14.03 -20.40
CA LYS A 308 -17.09 13.34 -21.47
C LYS A 308 -17.46 11.86 -21.65
N HIS A 309 -18.14 11.25 -20.68
CA HIS A 309 -18.60 9.86 -20.73
C HIS A 309 -20.09 9.72 -21.08
N GLU A 310 -20.76 10.81 -21.48
CA GLU A 310 -22.13 10.75 -21.97
C GLU A 310 -22.25 9.83 -23.21
N GLY A 311 -23.36 9.09 -23.30
CA GLY A 311 -23.61 8.12 -24.37
C GLY A 311 -22.84 6.80 -24.26
N ARG A 312 -21.96 6.64 -23.27
CA ARG A 312 -21.27 5.36 -22.99
C ARG A 312 -22.20 4.37 -22.28
N VAL A 313 -21.85 3.08 -22.38
CA VAL A 313 -22.52 2.01 -21.64
C VAL A 313 -22.16 2.12 -20.16
N ILE A 314 -23.18 2.32 -19.32
CA ILE A 314 -23.05 2.60 -17.90
C ILE A 314 -23.96 1.68 -17.11
N TYR A 315 -23.48 1.22 -15.96
CA TYR A 315 -24.20 0.37 -15.02
C TYR A 315 -24.18 0.99 -13.63
N GLU A 316 -25.34 1.37 -13.11
CA GLU A 316 -25.47 1.86 -11.73
C GLU A 316 -25.43 0.66 -10.77
N HIS A 317 -24.26 0.39 -10.19
CA HIS A 317 -24.08 -0.76 -9.31
C HIS A 317 -24.82 -0.58 -7.98
N ASN A 318 -24.74 0.62 -7.42
CA ASN A 318 -25.48 1.04 -6.23
C ASN A 318 -25.59 2.58 -6.21
N PRO A 319 -26.29 3.19 -5.23
CA PRO A 319 -26.46 4.65 -5.19
C PRO A 319 -25.16 5.48 -5.09
N THR A 320 -24.03 4.86 -4.73
CA THR A 320 -22.74 5.55 -4.58
C THR A 320 -21.71 5.20 -5.65
N ILE A 321 -21.93 4.15 -6.44
CA ILE A 321 -20.97 3.63 -7.42
C ILE A 321 -21.64 3.39 -8.76
N THR A 322 -21.02 3.96 -9.80
CA THR A 322 -21.41 3.79 -11.19
C THR A 322 -20.25 3.21 -11.99
N LEU A 323 -20.51 2.18 -12.78
CA LEU A 323 -19.52 1.50 -13.61
C LEU A 323 -19.65 1.97 -15.06
N LEU A 324 -18.54 2.30 -15.69
CA LEU A 324 -18.44 2.63 -17.11
C LEU A 324 -17.78 1.47 -17.85
N ARG A 325 -18.41 0.93 -18.90
CA ARG A 325 -17.82 -0.13 -19.73
C ARG A 325 -16.59 0.40 -20.47
N THR A 326 -15.44 -0.27 -20.33
CA THR A 326 -14.23 0.03 -21.11
C THR A 326 -14.47 -0.21 -22.60
N SER A 327 -13.98 0.70 -23.44
CA SER A 327 -14.10 0.61 -24.91
C SER A 327 -12.98 -0.25 -25.53
N PRO A 328 -13.08 -0.66 -26.80
CA PRO A 328 -12.00 -1.38 -27.47
C PRO A 328 -10.66 -0.64 -27.51
N ASP A 329 -10.66 0.69 -27.65
CA ASP A 329 -9.42 1.48 -27.63
C ASP A 329 -8.82 1.56 -26.22
N GLU A 330 -9.66 1.75 -25.19
CA GLU A 330 -9.22 1.71 -23.79
C GLU A 330 -8.68 0.33 -23.42
N CYS A 331 -9.34 -0.76 -23.84
CA CYS A 331 -8.86 -2.13 -23.68
C CYS A 331 -7.49 -2.36 -24.33
N ARG A 332 -7.24 -1.78 -25.51
CA ARG A 332 -5.93 -1.84 -26.16
C ARG A 332 -4.86 -1.13 -25.33
N GLU A 333 -5.17 0.03 -24.76
CA GLU A 333 -4.27 0.78 -23.88
C GLU A 333 -3.99 0.04 -22.57
N ILE A 334 -5.02 -0.55 -21.96
CA ILE A 334 -4.93 -1.40 -20.76
C ILE A 334 -4.03 -2.61 -21.03
N GLY A 335 -4.29 -3.34 -22.12
CA GLY A 335 -3.47 -4.49 -22.49
C GLY A 335 -2.01 -4.12 -22.76
N ALA A 336 -1.78 -2.98 -23.42
CA ALA A 336 -0.44 -2.45 -23.63
C ALA A 336 0.22 -2.04 -22.30
N PHE A 337 -0.53 -1.47 -21.34
CA PHE A 337 -0.01 -1.15 -20.01
C PHE A 337 0.46 -2.39 -19.28
N ILE A 338 -0.38 -3.43 -19.20
CA ILE A 338 -0.05 -4.71 -18.56
C ILE A 338 1.20 -5.31 -19.21
N ALA A 339 1.24 -5.39 -20.55
CA ALA A 339 2.37 -5.96 -21.26
C ALA A 339 3.68 -5.18 -21.04
N ARG A 340 3.64 -3.84 -21.07
CA ARG A 340 4.80 -2.98 -20.78
C ARG A 340 5.33 -3.16 -19.36
N LYS A 341 4.46 -3.45 -18.40
CA LYS A 341 4.84 -3.70 -17.00
C LYS A 341 5.51 -5.05 -16.87
N LEU A 342 4.82 -6.11 -17.27
CA LEU A 342 5.29 -7.49 -17.06
C LEU A 342 6.56 -7.81 -17.88
N SER A 343 6.70 -7.26 -19.09
CA SER A 343 7.88 -7.45 -19.94
C SER A 343 9.20 -6.97 -19.32
N LYS A 344 9.16 -6.16 -18.26
CA LYS A 344 10.36 -5.73 -17.52
C LYS A 344 10.90 -6.79 -16.55
N SER A 345 10.20 -7.92 -16.39
CA SER A 345 10.58 -8.95 -15.43
C SER A 345 11.91 -9.59 -15.79
N LYS A 346 12.78 -9.71 -14.79
CA LYS A 346 14.02 -10.47 -14.87
C LYS A 346 13.81 -11.97 -14.63
N ARG A 347 12.60 -12.37 -14.20
CA ARG A 347 12.18 -13.75 -13.96
C ARG A 347 10.86 -14.04 -14.69
N PRO A 348 10.84 -14.00 -16.02
CA PRO A 348 9.62 -14.22 -16.81
C PRO A 348 9.03 -15.63 -16.60
N ASP A 349 9.86 -16.60 -16.21
CA ASP A 349 9.46 -17.98 -15.87
C ASP A 349 8.54 -18.06 -14.64
N MET A 350 8.59 -17.06 -13.76
CA MET A 350 7.75 -16.94 -12.57
C MET A 350 6.42 -16.21 -12.80
N ILE A 351 6.19 -15.71 -14.02
CA ILE A 351 4.99 -14.97 -14.37
C ILE A 351 4.19 -15.77 -15.40
N GLU A 352 2.89 -15.88 -15.19
CA GLU A 352 1.95 -16.33 -16.23
C GLU A 352 0.80 -15.33 -16.36
N VAL A 353 0.30 -15.16 -17.58
CA VAL A 353 -0.89 -14.36 -17.87
C VAL A 353 -2.01 -15.28 -18.35
N TRP A 354 -3.14 -15.26 -17.66
CA TRP A 354 -4.31 -16.10 -17.95
C TRP A 354 -5.45 -15.24 -18.49
N ILE A 355 -5.94 -15.59 -19.68
CA ILE A 355 -6.96 -14.84 -20.43
C ILE A 355 -8.27 -15.64 -20.42
N PRO A 356 -9.28 -15.23 -19.63
CA PRO A 356 -10.58 -15.89 -19.57
C PRO A 356 -11.50 -15.42 -20.71
N LYS A 357 -11.52 -16.14 -21.83
CA LYS A 357 -12.31 -15.77 -23.02
C LYS A 357 -13.82 -15.89 -22.82
N GLY A 358 -14.26 -16.66 -21.83
CA GLY A 358 -15.69 -16.76 -21.50
C GLY A 358 -16.24 -15.51 -20.78
N GLY A 359 -15.37 -14.57 -20.41
CA GLY A 359 -15.75 -13.32 -19.75
C GLY A 359 -14.81 -12.93 -18.61
N VAL A 360 -14.54 -11.62 -18.49
CA VAL A 360 -13.60 -11.06 -17.50
C VAL A 360 -14.26 -10.64 -16.19
N SER A 361 -15.58 -10.69 -16.08
CA SER A 361 -16.32 -10.35 -14.85
C SER A 361 -17.66 -11.08 -14.83
N MET A 362 -18.40 -11.02 -13.72
CA MET A 362 -19.79 -11.54 -13.67
C MET A 362 -20.75 -10.84 -14.65
N ILE A 363 -20.42 -9.64 -15.12
CA ILE A 363 -21.31 -8.81 -15.96
C ILE A 363 -20.81 -8.65 -17.40
N ALA A 364 -19.55 -9.00 -17.68
CA ALA A 364 -18.97 -9.16 -19.02
C ALA A 364 -18.88 -10.64 -19.38
N VAL A 365 -20.04 -11.27 -19.53
CA VAL A 365 -20.24 -12.65 -20.02
C VAL A 365 -21.28 -12.61 -21.14
N PRO A 366 -21.42 -13.67 -21.97
CA PRO A 366 -22.46 -13.72 -22.99
C PRO A 366 -23.88 -13.44 -22.42
N GLY A 367 -24.58 -12.49 -23.01
CA GLY A 367 -25.88 -11.97 -22.55
C GLY A 367 -25.82 -10.98 -21.37
N GLY A 368 -24.63 -10.67 -20.87
CA GLY A 368 -24.41 -9.73 -19.77
C GLY A 368 -24.42 -8.26 -20.24
N PRO A 369 -24.64 -7.30 -19.32
CA PRO A 369 -24.75 -5.89 -19.70
C PRO A 369 -23.44 -5.29 -20.23
N PHE A 370 -22.28 -5.88 -19.91
CA PHE A 370 -20.95 -5.44 -20.33
C PHE A 370 -20.32 -6.40 -21.36
N GLU A 371 -21.11 -7.28 -21.98
CA GLU A 371 -20.64 -8.11 -23.11
C GLU A 371 -20.11 -7.21 -24.25
N ASP A 372 -18.85 -7.41 -24.65
CA ASP A 372 -18.24 -6.71 -25.79
C ASP A 372 -17.05 -7.52 -26.34
N GLU A 373 -17.30 -8.35 -27.36
CA GLU A 373 -16.29 -9.19 -27.99
C GLU A 373 -15.15 -8.37 -28.62
N GLN A 374 -15.44 -7.15 -29.11
CA GLN A 374 -14.41 -6.31 -29.73
C GLN A 374 -13.45 -5.77 -28.67
N ALA A 375 -13.97 -5.36 -27.51
CA ALA A 375 -13.17 -4.90 -26.40
C ALA A 375 -12.30 -6.03 -25.82
N ASP A 376 -12.87 -7.22 -25.65
CA ASP A 376 -12.17 -8.37 -25.10
C ASP A 376 -11.06 -8.86 -26.05
N LYS A 377 -11.34 -8.87 -27.36
CA LYS A 377 -10.34 -9.16 -28.39
C LYS A 377 -9.22 -8.12 -28.42
N ALA A 378 -9.54 -6.83 -28.37
CA ALA A 378 -8.55 -5.77 -28.35
C ALA A 378 -7.60 -5.87 -27.14
N LEU A 379 -8.14 -6.21 -25.97
CA LEU A 379 -7.37 -6.45 -24.75
C LEU A 379 -6.42 -7.64 -24.92
N SER A 380 -6.96 -8.79 -25.34
CA SER A 380 -6.18 -10.02 -25.53
C SER A 380 -5.07 -9.86 -26.57
N GLU A 381 -5.36 -9.23 -27.71
CA GLU A 381 -4.36 -8.99 -28.76
C GLU A 381 -3.26 -8.05 -28.31
N ALA A 382 -3.58 -6.98 -27.58
CA ALA A 382 -2.59 -6.03 -27.06
C ALA A 382 -1.62 -6.71 -26.08
N ILE A 383 -2.14 -7.57 -25.19
CA ILE A 383 -1.32 -8.35 -24.24
C ILE A 383 -0.42 -9.32 -25.00
N LYS A 384 -0.98 -10.13 -25.91
CA LYS A 384 -0.22 -11.13 -26.67
C LYS A 384 0.88 -10.51 -27.52
N SER A 385 0.57 -9.40 -28.19
CA SER A 385 1.54 -8.67 -28.99
C SER A 385 2.65 -8.07 -28.11
N GLY A 386 2.28 -7.38 -27.03
CA GLY A 386 3.24 -6.70 -26.15
C GLY A 386 4.13 -7.64 -25.34
N LEU A 387 3.70 -8.88 -25.11
CA LEU A 387 4.48 -9.90 -24.41
C LEU A 387 5.19 -10.89 -25.36
N SER A 388 5.07 -10.71 -26.68
CA SER A 388 5.76 -11.54 -27.65
C SER A 388 7.28 -11.49 -27.44
N GLY A 389 7.92 -12.65 -27.32
CA GLY A 389 9.37 -12.76 -27.07
C GLY A 389 9.81 -12.43 -25.64
N SER A 390 8.91 -12.10 -24.72
CA SER A 390 9.25 -11.83 -23.31
C SER A 390 9.62 -13.08 -22.50
N GLY A 391 9.26 -14.27 -22.99
CA GLY A 391 9.39 -15.53 -22.26
C GLY A 391 8.28 -15.78 -21.22
N ILE A 392 7.37 -14.82 -21.03
CA ILE A 392 6.21 -14.98 -20.15
C ILE A 392 5.19 -15.91 -20.82
N LYS A 393 4.68 -16.89 -20.07
CA LYS A 393 3.67 -17.81 -20.56
C LYS A 393 2.30 -17.13 -20.56
N ILE A 394 1.61 -17.20 -21.69
CA ILE A 394 0.22 -16.76 -21.85
C ILE A 394 -0.66 -18.00 -22.00
N VAL A 395 -1.70 -18.09 -21.19
CA VAL A 395 -2.70 -19.16 -21.23
C VAL A 395 -4.04 -18.56 -21.62
N GLU A 396 -4.57 -19.00 -22.75
CA GLU A 396 -5.92 -18.66 -23.19
C GLU A 396 -6.88 -19.77 -22.77
N ASP A 397 -7.96 -19.39 -22.08
CA ASP A 397 -8.94 -20.33 -21.55
C ASP A 397 -10.35 -19.95 -22.02
N GLU A 398 -11.15 -20.92 -22.45
CA GLU A 398 -12.50 -20.67 -22.97
C GLU A 398 -13.52 -20.38 -21.85
N ARG A 399 -13.16 -20.67 -20.59
CA ARG A 399 -14.00 -20.39 -19.42
C ARG A 399 -13.95 -18.91 -19.03
N HIS A 400 -14.97 -18.47 -18.29
CA HIS A 400 -15.00 -17.13 -17.72
C HIS A 400 -14.24 -17.07 -16.39
N VAL A 401 -13.87 -15.87 -15.93
CA VAL A 401 -13.00 -15.65 -14.76
C VAL A 401 -13.51 -16.27 -13.45
N ASN A 402 -14.82 -16.49 -13.35
CA ASN A 402 -15.49 -17.01 -12.15
C ASN A 402 -15.81 -18.51 -12.24
N ASP A 403 -15.40 -19.18 -13.33
CA ASP A 403 -15.55 -20.62 -13.44
C ASP A 403 -14.65 -21.34 -12.42
N GLY A 404 -15.21 -22.31 -11.69
CA GLY A 404 -14.48 -23.03 -10.65
C GLY A 404 -13.29 -23.86 -11.16
N GLY A 405 -13.35 -24.35 -12.41
CA GLY A 405 -12.25 -25.01 -13.07
C GLY A 405 -11.14 -24.04 -13.46
N PHE A 406 -11.49 -22.86 -14.00
CA PHE A 406 -10.51 -21.81 -14.29
C PHE A 406 -9.77 -21.37 -13.03
N ALA A 407 -10.52 -21.10 -11.95
CA ALA A 407 -9.99 -20.78 -10.63
C ALA A 407 -9.01 -21.85 -10.12
N LYS A 408 -9.39 -23.12 -10.19
CA LYS A 408 -8.54 -24.23 -9.78
C LYS A 408 -7.24 -24.31 -10.59
N ASP A 409 -7.31 -24.17 -11.92
CA ASP A 409 -6.14 -24.30 -12.77
C ASP A 409 -5.15 -23.14 -12.59
N ILE A 410 -5.64 -21.91 -12.32
CA ILE A 410 -4.81 -20.78 -11.90
C ILE A 410 -4.11 -21.06 -10.57
N ALA A 411 -4.83 -21.61 -9.59
CA ALA A 411 -4.25 -21.94 -8.29
C ALA A 411 -3.14 -23.00 -8.43
N GLU A 412 -3.37 -24.04 -9.24
CA GLU A 412 -2.37 -25.07 -9.54
C GLU A 412 -1.16 -24.51 -10.32
N ALA A 413 -1.38 -23.54 -11.21
CA ALA A 413 -0.30 -22.85 -11.90
C ALA A 413 0.63 -22.12 -10.92
N LEU A 414 0.07 -21.43 -9.92
CA LEU A 414 0.87 -20.79 -8.87
C LEU A 414 1.62 -21.82 -8.02
N VAL A 415 0.94 -22.90 -7.60
CA VAL A 415 1.53 -24.01 -6.82
C VAL A 415 2.72 -24.60 -7.54
N ALA A 416 2.63 -24.78 -8.87
CA ALA A 416 3.75 -25.26 -9.68
C ALA A 416 4.95 -24.30 -9.66
N LYS A 417 4.74 -22.98 -9.67
CA LYS A 417 5.84 -21.99 -9.52
C LYS A 417 6.49 -22.05 -8.14
N LEU A 418 5.70 -22.37 -7.11
CA LEU A 418 6.17 -22.53 -5.74
C LEU A 418 6.80 -23.90 -5.45
N GLY A 419 6.68 -24.86 -6.37
CA GLY A 419 7.19 -26.22 -6.18
C GLY A 419 6.49 -26.99 -5.07
N LEU A 420 5.22 -26.66 -4.78
CA LEU A 420 4.47 -27.32 -3.70
C LEU A 420 3.91 -28.66 -4.16
N GLN A 421 3.83 -29.60 -3.23
CA GLN A 421 3.14 -30.88 -3.41
C GLN A 421 1.82 -30.85 -2.63
N LYS A 422 0.83 -31.63 -3.09
CA LYS A 422 -0.44 -31.75 -2.37
C LYS A 422 -0.21 -32.35 -0.99
N SER A 423 -0.90 -31.78 -0.01
CA SER A 423 -0.84 -32.18 1.40
C SER A 423 -1.43 -33.56 1.64
#